data_AF-A0A3S8U3F0-F1
#
_entry.id   AF-A0A3S8U3F0-F1
#
_cell.length_a   1.000
_cell.length_b   1.000
_cell.length_c   1.000
_cell.angle_alpha   90.00
_cell.angle_beta   90.00
_cell.angle_gamma   90.00
#
_symmetry.space_group_name_H-M   'P 1'
#
loop_
_entity.id
_entity.type
_entity.pdbx_description
1 polymer ?
#
loop_
_entity_poly.entity_id
_entity_poly.type
_entity_poly.pdbx_seq_one_letter_code
_entity_poly.pdbx_strand_id
1 'polypeptide(L)'
;MLNPLVTLAAVAGLTLALLAVVMEGTGVTGTLGAWLAVLGAAAALVGVVLLAGVRLGRGMQRLVAVTAVLASGLTAVAAWFLMQNILAALMAFVCLAIPFVASGRFYSRKVHTV
;
A
#
# COMPACT_ATOMS: atom_id res chain seq x y z
N MET A 1 -5.61 -15.96 5.22
CA MET A 1 -5.65 -16.13 3.76
C MET A 1 -5.26 -14.80 3.14
N LEU A 2 -4.40 -14.81 2.11
CA LEU A 2 -4.08 -13.59 1.34
C LEU A 2 -5.37 -13.17 0.62
N ASN A 3 -5.83 -11.92 0.82
CA ASN A 3 -6.95 -11.40 0.04
C ASN A 3 -6.41 -11.03 -1.35
N PRO A 4 -6.76 -11.78 -2.42
CA PRO A 4 -6.16 -11.62 -3.74
C PRO A 4 -6.37 -10.21 -4.30
N LEU A 5 -7.50 -9.57 -3.94
CA LEU A 5 -7.85 -8.20 -4.31
C LEU A 5 -6.84 -7.15 -3.78
N VAL A 6 -6.35 -7.30 -2.55
CA VAL A 6 -5.46 -6.30 -1.93
C VAL A 6 -4.04 -6.45 -2.47
N THR A 7 -3.60 -7.69 -2.71
CA THR A 7 -2.33 -7.96 -3.39
C THR A 7 -2.34 -7.47 -4.83
N LEU A 8 -3.42 -7.68 -5.58
CA LEU A 8 -3.56 -7.15 -6.94
C LEU A 8 -3.53 -5.62 -6.95
N ALA A 9 -4.23 -4.96 -6.03
CA ALA A 9 -4.22 -3.51 -5.90
C ALA A 9 -2.82 -2.97 -5.54
N ALA A 10 -2.10 -3.64 -4.64
CA ALA A 10 -0.74 -3.24 -4.26
C ALA A 10 0.27 -3.44 -5.41
N VAL A 11 0.15 -4.54 -6.17
CA VAL A 11 0.97 -4.79 -7.36
C VAL A 11 0.67 -3.77 -8.45
N ALA A 12 -0.61 -3.48 -8.71
CA ALA A 12 -1.04 -2.46 -9.67
C ALA A 12 -0.53 -1.06 -9.29
N GLY A 13 -0.56 -0.73 -7.99
CA GLY A 13 0.00 0.51 -7.47
C GLY A 13 1.52 0.62 -7.70
N LEU A 14 2.26 -0.47 -7.48
CA LEU A 14 3.70 -0.53 -7.73
C LEU A 14 4.03 -0.37 -9.23
N THR A 15 3.32 -1.09 -10.10
CA THR A 15 3.54 -1.00 -11.55
C THR A 15 3.21 0.38 -12.10
N LEU A 16 2.17 1.04 -11.59
CA LEU A 16 1.87 2.42 -11.98
C LEU A 16 2.91 3.42 -11.45
N ALA A 17 3.42 3.22 -10.24
CA ALA A 17 4.50 4.05 -9.71
C ALA A 17 5.79 3.88 -10.52
N LEU A 18 6.12 2.64 -10.94
CA LEU A 18 7.23 2.36 -11.87
C LEU A 18 7.01 3.02 -13.24
N LEU A 19 5.79 2.93 -13.78
CA LEU A 19 5.42 3.60 -15.03
C LEU A 19 5.57 5.11 -14.93
N ALA A 20 5.23 5.73 -13.79
CA ALA A 20 5.42 7.16 -13.58
C ALA A 20 6.89 7.61 -13.63
N VAL A 21 7.83 6.73 -13.29
CA VAL A 21 9.27 7.01 -13.39
C VAL A 21 9.78 6.85 -14.82
N VAL A 22 9.25 5.88 -15.57
CA VAL A 22 9.80 5.47 -16.89
C VAL A 22 9.08 6.14 -18.07
N MET A 23 7.78 6.43 -17.97
CA MET A 23 7.06 7.11 -19.07
C MET A 23 7.42 8.60 -19.11
N GLU A 24 8.14 8.96 -20.17
CA GLU A 24 8.31 10.34 -20.61
C GLU A 24 6.97 10.91 -21.11
N GLY A 25 6.64 12.14 -20.69
CA GLY A 25 5.41 12.83 -21.11
C GLY A 25 4.31 12.96 -20.04
N THR A 26 4.56 12.51 -18.81
CA THR A 26 3.62 12.69 -17.68
C THR A 26 3.70 14.08 -17.02
N GLY A 27 4.62 14.94 -17.48
CA GLY A 27 4.90 16.25 -16.89
C GLY A 27 5.71 16.20 -15.59
N VAL A 28 6.02 14.99 -15.09
CA VAL A 28 6.65 14.79 -13.77
C VAL A 28 7.70 13.66 -13.77
N THR A 29 8.02 13.14 -14.96
CA THR A 29 9.05 12.12 -15.21
C THR A 29 10.40 12.58 -14.65
N GLY A 30 11.06 11.75 -13.84
CA GLY A 30 12.38 12.03 -13.28
C GLY A 30 12.44 12.98 -12.08
N THR A 31 11.30 13.45 -11.56
CA THR A 31 11.27 14.32 -10.36
C THR A 31 11.42 13.53 -9.05
N LEU A 32 11.86 14.20 -7.99
CA LEU A 32 11.95 13.63 -6.64
C LEU A 32 10.59 13.07 -6.14
N GLY A 33 9.47 13.67 -6.58
CA GLY A 33 8.12 13.21 -6.23
C GLY A 33 7.76 11.85 -6.82
N ALA A 34 8.21 11.56 -8.05
CA ALA A 34 8.00 10.25 -8.68
C ALA A 34 8.77 9.15 -7.93
N TRP A 35 10.03 9.41 -7.54
CA TRP A 35 10.82 8.47 -6.74
C TRP A 35 10.25 8.22 -5.35
N LEU A 36 9.73 9.26 -4.70
CA LEU A 36 9.02 9.14 -3.42
C LEU A 36 7.75 8.29 -3.56
N ALA A 37 7.02 8.42 -4.67
CA ALA A 37 5.85 7.60 -4.94
C ALA A 37 6.21 6.12 -5.12
N VAL A 38 7.32 5.81 -5.80
CA VAL A 38 7.82 4.43 -5.91
C VAL A 38 8.20 3.86 -4.56
N LEU A 39 8.94 4.62 -3.74
CA LEU A 39 9.34 4.16 -2.40
C LEU A 39 8.13 3.91 -1.50
N GLY A 40 7.13 4.79 -1.54
CA GLY A 40 5.90 4.64 -0.78
C GLY A 40 5.03 3.46 -1.27
N ALA A 41 4.93 3.26 -2.59
CA ALA A 41 4.26 2.10 -3.17
C ALA A 41 4.96 0.78 -2.81
N ALA A 42 6.29 0.74 -2.86
CA ALA A 42 7.09 -0.41 -2.47
C ALA A 42 6.93 -0.72 -0.98
N ALA A 43 6.99 0.29 -0.11
CA ALA A 43 6.77 0.13 1.32
C ALA A 43 5.36 -0.40 1.63
N ALA A 44 4.34 0.11 0.95
CA ALA A 44 2.97 -0.38 1.09
C ALA A 44 2.82 -1.84 0.63
N LEU A 45 3.43 -2.21 -0.50
CA LEU A 45 3.44 -3.58 -1.00
C LEU A 45 4.12 -4.55 -0.01
N VAL A 46 5.30 -4.18 0.50
CA VAL A 46 6.02 -4.97 1.52
C VAL A 46 5.17 -5.11 2.79
N GLY A 47 4.51 -4.04 3.23
CA GLY A 47 3.61 -4.06 4.37
C GLY A 47 2.44 -5.03 4.18
N VAL A 48 1.78 -5.00 3.01
CA VAL A 48 0.70 -5.93 2.66
C VAL A 48 1.18 -7.38 2.62
N VAL A 49 2.34 -7.64 2.00
CA VAL A 49 2.93 -8.99 1.92
C VAL A 49 3.30 -9.50 3.31
N LEU A 50 3.92 -8.68 4.17
CA LEU A 50 4.24 -9.05 5.54
C LEU A 50 2.98 -9.34 6.36
N LEU A 51 1.97 -8.48 6.26
CA LEU A 51 0.69 -8.66 6.93
C LEU A 51 -0.09 -9.87 6.42
N ALA A 52 0.12 -10.31 5.18
CA ALA A 52 -0.65 -11.39 4.57
C ALA A 52 0.09 -12.75 4.59
N GLY A 53 1.42 -12.76 4.52
CA GLY A 53 2.26 -13.96 4.44
C GLY A 53 2.93 -14.35 5.76
N VAL A 54 3.23 -13.40 6.65
CA VAL A 54 4.01 -13.67 7.86
C VAL A 54 3.13 -13.65 9.11
N ARG A 55 3.35 -14.63 10.01
CA ARG A 55 2.76 -14.66 11.36
C ARG A 55 3.53 -13.73 12.30
N LEU A 56 3.32 -12.43 12.14
CA LEU A 56 3.86 -11.40 13.03
C LEU A 56 3.13 -11.37 14.40
N GLY A 57 3.86 -11.02 15.46
CA GLY A 57 3.28 -10.74 16.78
C GLY A 57 2.34 -9.52 16.74
N ARG A 58 1.38 -9.44 17.69
CA ARG A 58 0.30 -8.41 17.69
C ARG A 58 0.81 -6.96 17.62
N GLY A 59 1.89 -6.65 18.35
CA GLY A 59 2.51 -5.31 18.32
C GLY A 59 3.12 -5.00 16.95
N MET A 60 3.85 -5.96 16.39
CA MET A 60 4.51 -5.82 15.10
C MET A 60 3.51 -5.76 13.94
N GLN A 61 2.40 -6.49 14.00
CA GLN A 61 1.31 -6.37 13.03
C GLN A 61 0.69 -4.97 13.02
N ARG A 62 0.44 -4.37 14.19
CA ARG A 62 -0.07 -2.99 14.26
C ARG A 62 0.94 -2.01 13.67
N LEU A 63 2.22 -2.17 13.99
CA LEU A 63 3.28 -1.29 13.50
C LEU A 63 3.44 -1.37 11.97
N VAL A 64 3.40 -2.58 11.41
CA VAL A 64 3.40 -2.80 9.95
C VAL A 64 2.13 -2.25 9.29
N ALA A 65 0.96 -2.40 9.93
CA ALA A 65 -0.29 -1.84 9.41
C ALA A 65 -0.26 -0.30 9.39
N VAL A 66 0.18 0.33 10.48
CA VAL A 66 0.28 1.80 10.57
C VAL A 66 1.28 2.33 9.55
N THR A 67 2.47 1.71 9.44
CA THR A 67 3.48 2.13 8.46
C THR A 67 3.01 1.95 7.01
N ALA A 68 2.31 0.87 6.69
CA ALA A 68 1.74 0.65 5.35
C ALA A 68 0.62 1.65 5.03
N VAL A 69 -0.24 1.99 6.00
CA VAL A 69 -1.27 3.03 5.86
C VAL A 69 -0.64 4.39 5.63
N LEU A 70 0.38 4.76 6.43
CA LEU A 70 1.10 6.01 6.26
C LEU A 70 1.81 6.08 4.91
N ALA A 71 2.49 5.00 4.49
CA ALA A 71 3.17 4.93 3.21
C ALA A 71 2.19 5.10 2.05
N SER A 72 1.09 4.34 2.03
CA SER A 72 0.07 4.45 0.97
C SER A 72 -0.66 5.80 0.98
N GLY A 73 -0.96 6.36 2.16
CA GLY A 73 -1.55 7.69 2.30
C GLY A 73 -0.64 8.80 1.78
N LEU A 74 0.64 8.80 2.18
CA LEU A 74 1.64 9.75 1.67
C LEU A 74 1.84 9.59 0.15
N THR A 75 1.80 8.35 -0.36
CA THR A 75 1.89 8.07 -1.79
C THR A 75 0.68 8.61 -2.56
N ALA A 76 -0.53 8.51 -1.99
CA ALA A 76 -1.73 9.09 -2.60
C ALA A 76 -1.66 10.61 -2.67
N VAL A 77 -1.17 11.26 -1.61
CA VAL A 77 -0.95 12.72 -1.59
C VAL A 77 0.12 13.12 -2.62
N ALA A 78 1.24 12.38 -2.68
CA ALA A 78 2.28 12.62 -3.68
C ALA A 78 1.75 12.46 -5.12
N ALA A 79 0.96 11.41 -5.37
CA ALA A 79 0.32 11.14 -6.66
C ALA A 79 -0.70 12.23 -7.05
N TRP A 80 -1.40 12.80 -6.06
CA TRP A 80 -2.30 13.93 -6.27
C TRP A 80 -1.54 15.18 -6.74
N PHE A 81 -0.42 15.51 -6.09
CA PHE A 81 0.46 16.60 -6.53
C PHE A 81 1.09 16.34 -7.92
N LEU A 82 1.26 15.06 -8.28
CA LEU A 82 1.76 14.64 -9.59
C LEU A 82 0.71 14.70 -10.72
N MET A 83 -0.51 15.18 -10.45
CA MET A 83 -1.66 15.12 -11.38
C MET A 83 -2.01 13.69 -11.84
N GLN A 84 -1.52 12.66 -11.14
CA GLN A 84 -1.77 11.26 -11.45
C GLN A 84 -2.97 10.72 -10.69
N ASN A 85 -4.17 11.16 -11.10
CA ASN A 85 -5.44 10.84 -10.44
C ASN A 85 -5.68 9.32 -10.29
N ILE A 86 -5.27 8.51 -11.28
CA ILE A 86 -5.42 7.05 -11.24
C ILE A 86 -4.51 6.42 -10.17
N LEU A 87 -3.26 6.87 -10.08
CA LEU A 87 -2.32 6.40 -9.06
C LEU A 87 -2.79 6.82 -7.66
N ALA A 88 -3.27 8.05 -7.51
CA ALA A 88 -3.81 8.56 -6.26
C ALA A 88 -5.03 7.74 -5.80
N ALA A 89 -5.96 7.44 -6.69
CA ALA A 89 -7.14 6.63 -6.39
C ALA A 89 -6.78 5.20 -5.95
N LEU A 90 -5.83 4.56 -6.63
CA LEU A 90 -5.36 3.22 -6.26
C LEU A 90 -4.66 3.19 -4.90
N MET A 91 -3.80 4.18 -4.62
CA MET A 91 -3.11 4.26 -3.33
C MET A 91 -4.07 4.59 -2.18
N ALA A 92 -5.09 5.43 -2.43
CA ALA A 92 -6.15 5.69 -1.48
C ALA A 92 -6.97 4.42 -1.18
N PHE A 93 -7.27 3.62 -2.20
CA PHE A 93 -7.95 2.33 -2.02
C PHE A 93 -7.10 1.35 -1.19
N VAL A 94 -5.81 1.24 -1.48
CA VAL A 94 -4.87 0.40 -0.71
C VAL A 94 -4.81 0.87 0.75
N CYS A 95 -4.74 2.18 0.99
CA CYS A 95 -4.72 2.79 2.32
C CYS A 95 -5.96 2.39 3.15
N LEU A 96 -7.15 2.43 2.54
CA LEU A 96 -8.41 2.03 3.19
C LEU A 96 -8.54 0.50 3.36
N ALA A 97 -7.93 -0.29 2.48
CA ALA A 97 -8.02 -1.75 2.52
C ALA A 97 -7.12 -2.38 3.60
N ILE A 98 -5.96 -1.79 3.91
CA ILE A 98 -5.01 -2.29 4.92
C ILE A 98 -5.64 -2.52 6.31
N PRO A 99 -6.40 -1.58 6.92
CA PRO A 99 -7.01 -1.79 8.22
C PRO A 99 -8.09 -2.90 8.21
N PHE A 100 -8.76 -3.12 7.08
CA PHE A 100 -9.70 -4.23 6.90
C PHE A 100 -8.99 -5.59 6.92
N VAL A 101 -7.85 -5.71 6.24
CA VAL A 101 -7.01 -6.92 6.24
C VAL A 101 -6.43 -7.19 7.63
N ALA A 102 -6.01 -6.14 8.34
CA ALA A 102 -5.53 -6.26 9.71
C ALA A 102 -6.66 -6.71 10.66
N SER A 103 -7.86 -6.15 10.54
CA SER A 103 -9.01 -6.43 11.40
C SER A 103 -9.59 -7.84 11.18
N GLY A 104 -9.61 -8.34 9.95
CA GLY A 104 -10.09 -9.69 9.63
C GLY A 104 -9.28 -10.80 10.33
N ARG A 105 -7.98 -10.58 10.57
CA ARG A 105 -7.14 -11.50 11.38
C ARG A 105 -7.41 -11.41 12.88
N PHE A 106 -7.82 -10.23 13.38
CA PHE A 106 -8.15 -10.04 14.79
C PHE A 106 -9.43 -10.79 15.18
N TYR A 107 -10.43 -10.82 14.29
CA TYR A 107 -11.71 -11.47 14.56
C TYR A 107 -11.59 -13.00 14.65
N SER A 108 -10.87 -13.63 13.72
CA SER A 108 -10.74 -15.09 13.65
C SER A 108 -9.96 -15.72 14.83
N ARG A 109 -9.13 -14.94 15.56
CA ARG A 109 -8.33 -15.46 16.68
C ARG A 109 -9.04 -15.44 18.04
N LYS A 110 -10.06 -14.59 18.25
CA LYS A 110 -10.80 -14.56 19.52
C LYS A 110 -11.71 -15.77 19.70
N VAL A 111 -12.14 -16.39 18.60
CA VAL A 111 -13.07 -17.53 18.63
C VAL A 111 -12.40 -18.83 19.11
N HIS A 112 -11.07 -18.94 19.04
CA HIS A 112 -10.33 -20.14 19.44
C HIS A 112 -9.80 -20.13 20.89
N THR A 113 -10.16 -19.12 21.69
CA THR A 113 -9.74 -19.02 23.11
C THR A 113 -10.93 -19.05 24.07
N VAL A 114 -12.05 -19.64 23.67
CA VAL A 114 -13.20 -19.91 24.54
C VAL A 114 -13.35 -21.42 24.68
#